data_AF-K1T2B0-F1
#
_entry.id   AF-K1T2B0-F1
#
_cell.length_a   1.000
_cell.length_b   1.000
_cell.length_c   1.000
_cell.angle_alpha   90.00
_cell.angle_beta   90.00
_cell.angle_gamma   90.00
#
_symmetry.space_group_name_H-M   'P 1'
#
loop_
_entity.id
_entity.type
_entity.pdbx_description
1 polymer ?
#
loop_
_entity_poly.entity_id
_entity_poly.type
_entity_poly.pdbx_seq_one_letter_code
_entity_poly.pdbx_strand_id
1 'polypeptide(L)'
;MAISREEQLRNNRRFSRQIVGAVAIVLIIIGLFTVLSWVVGVLRSALDDTERRQSYADRLYGLVMFDTMPFDDVSKVDQSEFLQAAIWGAVYQIQKRDNGLSDYERDSETGSIILPKLEVDTYLTNLLGPDYKITDGSFQTEEFNYTYDEEKQGYLVPVTS
;
A
#
# COMPACT_ATOMS: atom_id res chain seq x y z
N MET A 1 -28.45 28.25 -65.32
CA MET A 1 -28.70 26.79 -65.40
C MET A 1 -28.96 26.33 -63.97
N ALA A 2 -30.22 26.25 -63.55
CA ALA A 2 -30.58 25.89 -62.18
C ALA A 2 -30.50 24.37 -62.05
N ILE A 3 -29.62 23.87 -61.18
CA ILE A 3 -29.57 22.44 -60.84
C ILE A 3 -30.92 22.09 -60.21
N SER A 4 -31.66 21.18 -60.85
CA SER A 4 -33.01 20.82 -60.41
C SER A 4 -32.95 20.21 -59.00
N ARG A 5 -33.95 20.51 -58.16
CA ARG A 5 -34.01 20.00 -56.77
C ARG A 5 -33.92 18.46 -56.69
N GLU A 6 -34.32 17.76 -57.73
CA GLU A 6 -34.26 16.30 -57.84
C GLU A 6 -32.82 15.77 -57.99
N GLU A 7 -31.96 16.47 -58.73
CA GLU A 7 -30.53 16.11 -58.83
C GLU A 7 -29.79 16.35 -57.50
N GLN A 8 -30.13 17.41 -56.78
CA GLN A 8 -29.58 17.64 -55.44
C GLN A 8 -30.00 16.55 -54.45
N LEU A 9 -31.27 16.11 -54.46
CA LEU A 9 -31.75 15.02 -53.59
C LEU A 9 -31.05 13.68 -53.88
N ARG A 10 -30.78 13.37 -55.16
CA ARG A 10 -30.11 12.14 -55.56
C ARG A 10 -28.62 12.13 -55.19
N ASN A 11 -27.95 13.27 -55.29
CA ASN A 11 -26.57 13.45 -54.86
C ASN A 11 -26.44 13.39 -53.32
N ASN A 12 -27.38 14.02 -52.59
CA ASN A 12 -27.38 14.06 -51.12
C ASN A 12 -27.53 12.66 -50.49
N ARG A 13 -28.26 11.74 -51.15
CA ARG A 13 -28.37 10.33 -50.73
C ARG A 13 -27.08 9.51 -50.90
N ARG A 14 -26.18 9.91 -51.80
CA ARG A 14 -24.86 9.27 -51.98
C ARG A 14 -23.85 9.82 -50.97
N PHE A 15 -23.85 11.14 -50.77
CA PHE A 15 -23.03 11.78 -49.74
C PHE A 15 -23.39 11.33 -48.33
N SER A 16 -24.68 11.18 -48.01
CA SER A 16 -25.11 10.68 -46.69
C SER A 16 -24.62 9.26 -46.42
N ARG A 17 -24.62 8.36 -47.42
CA ARG A 17 -24.07 7.00 -47.30
C ARG A 17 -22.57 6.99 -47.08
N GLN A 18 -21.83 7.90 -47.72
CA GLN A 18 -20.38 8.06 -47.53
C GLN A 18 -20.05 8.59 -46.13
N ILE A 19 -20.81 9.57 -45.64
CA ILE A 19 -20.65 10.11 -44.28
C ILE A 19 -20.95 9.03 -43.24
N VAL A 20 -22.04 8.26 -43.39
CA VAL A 20 -22.38 7.17 -42.47
C VAL A 20 -21.29 6.09 -42.48
N GLY A 21 -20.75 5.74 -43.65
CA GLY A 21 -19.63 4.80 -43.76
C GLY A 21 -18.35 5.32 -43.08
N ALA A 22 -18.02 6.60 -43.26
CA ALA A 22 -16.87 7.23 -42.61
C ALA A 22 -17.02 7.25 -41.09
N VAL A 23 -18.22 7.61 -40.58
CA VAL A 23 -18.53 7.59 -39.14
C VAL A 23 -18.42 6.18 -38.59
N ALA A 24 -18.91 5.17 -39.31
CA ALA A 24 -18.78 3.76 -38.89
C ALA A 24 -17.31 3.34 -38.77
N ILE A 25 -16.45 3.69 -39.74
CA ILE A 25 -15.02 3.39 -39.69
C ILE A 25 -14.35 4.06 -38.48
N VAL A 26 -14.67 5.32 -38.20
CA VAL A 26 -14.14 6.04 -37.03
C VAL A 26 -14.54 5.34 -35.73
N LEU A 27 -15.81 4.94 -35.60
CA LEU A 27 -16.29 4.22 -34.41
C LEU A 27 -15.60 2.86 -34.24
N ILE A 28 -15.33 2.14 -35.33
CA ILE A 28 -14.57 0.89 -35.29
C ILE A 28 -13.14 1.13 -34.79
N ILE A 29 -12.48 2.19 -35.28
CA ILE A 29 -11.13 2.54 -34.86
C ILE A 29 -11.10 2.88 -33.36
N ILE A 30 -12.03 3.70 -32.88
CA ILE A 30 -12.13 4.04 -31.45
C ILE A 30 -12.36 2.78 -30.63
N GLY A 31 -13.32 1.92 -31.03
CA GLY A 31 -13.59 0.66 -30.35
C GLY A 31 -12.38 -0.26 -30.28
N LEU A 32 -11.61 -0.35 -31.38
CA LEU A 32 -10.36 -1.11 -31.42
C LEU A 32 -9.34 -0.57 -30.40
N PHE A 33 -9.13 0.75 -30.36
CA PHE A 33 -8.24 1.36 -29.39
C PHE A 33 -8.69 1.17 -27.94
N THR A 34 -10.00 1.21 -27.68
CA THR A 34 -10.55 0.96 -26.35
C THR A 34 -10.29 -0.48 -25.90
N VAL A 35 -10.53 -1.47 -26.77
CA VAL A 35 -10.28 -2.88 -26.45
C VAL A 35 -8.78 -3.13 -26.26
N LEU A 36 -7.92 -2.61 -27.13
CA LEU A 36 -6.46 -2.76 -26.99
C LEU A 36 -5.94 -2.13 -25.70
N SER A 37 -6.40 -0.92 -25.36
CA SER A 37 -6.01 -0.23 -24.12
C SER A 37 -6.46 -1.01 -22.88
N TRP A 38 -7.66 -1.59 -22.93
CA TRP A 38 -8.17 -2.44 -21.85
C TRP A 38 -7.33 -3.71 -21.69
N VAL A 39 -7.02 -4.42 -22.78
CA VAL A 39 -6.18 -5.64 -22.74
C VAL A 39 -4.79 -5.33 -22.20
N VAL A 40 -4.16 -4.23 -22.61
CA VAL A 40 -2.86 -3.81 -22.06
C VAL A 40 -2.97 -3.45 -20.58
N GLY A 41 -4.06 -2.82 -20.15
CA GLY A 41 -4.33 -2.52 -18.74
C GLY A 41 -4.45 -3.77 -17.88
N VAL A 42 -5.20 -4.78 -18.35
CA VAL A 42 -5.34 -6.08 -17.67
C VAL A 42 -4.01 -6.83 -17.63
N LEU A 43 -3.27 -6.87 -18.74
CA LEU A 43 -1.95 -7.51 -18.79
C LEU A 43 -0.96 -6.84 -17.85
N ARG A 44 -0.94 -5.51 -17.78
CA ARG A 44 -0.12 -4.78 -16.81
C ARG A 44 -0.52 -5.14 -15.39
N SER A 45 -1.80 -5.05 -15.04
CA SER A 45 -2.27 -5.40 -13.70
C SER A 45 -1.97 -6.86 -13.31
N ALA A 46 -2.02 -7.79 -14.26
CA ALA A 46 -1.74 -9.21 -13.99
C ALA A 46 -0.23 -9.51 -13.87
N LEU A 47 0.62 -8.73 -14.54
CA LEU A 47 2.08 -8.88 -14.50
C LEU A 47 2.73 -7.93 -13.48
N ASP A 48 1.98 -6.98 -12.92
CA ASP A 48 2.48 -6.00 -11.97
C ASP A 48 2.51 -6.59 -10.56
N ASP A 49 3.63 -7.24 -10.24
CA ASP A 49 3.93 -7.71 -8.89
C ASP A 49 4.44 -6.59 -7.95
N THR A 50 4.37 -5.31 -8.37
CA THR A 50 4.82 -4.18 -7.55
C THR A 50 4.12 -4.15 -6.20
N GLU A 51 2.81 -4.43 -6.16
CA GLU A 51 2.03 -4.46 -4.93
C GLU A 51 2.51 -5.55 -3.96
N ARG A 52 2.79 -6.76 -4.47
CA ARG A 52 3.36 -7.84 -3.66
C ARG A 52 4.72 -7.46 -3.12
N ARG A 53 5.61 -6.95 -3.97
CA ARG A 53 6.95 -6.52 -3.57
C ARG A 53 6.90 -5.44 -2.50
N GLN A 54 5.99 -4.50 -2.63
CA GLN A 54 5.79 -3.42 -1.67
C GLN A 54 5.24 -3.95 -0.34
N SER A 55 4.30 -4.89 -0.37
CA SER A 55 3.81 -5.57 0.83
C SER A 55 4.93 -6.33 1.57
N TYR A 56 5.81 -7.03 0.85
CA TYR A 56 6.96 -7.69 1.47
C TYR A 56 7.96 -6.68 2.05
N ALA A 57 8.23 -5.58 1.34
CA ALA A 57 9.09 -4.52 1.83
C ALA A 57 8.54 -3.89 3.12
N ASP A 58 7.23 -3.65 3.19
CA ASP A 58 6.57 -3.06 4.36
C ASP A 58 6.57 -4.00 5.58
N ARG A 59 6.52 -5.32 5.35
CA ARG A 59 6.65 -6.34 6.41
C ARG A 59 8.08 -6.48 6.92
N LEU A 60 9.06 -6.38 6.03
CA LEU A 60 10.48 -6.53 6.39
C LEU A 60 11.12 -5.22 6.86
N TYR A 61 10.44 -4.09 6.70
CA TYR A 61 10.98 -2.76 6.98
C TYR A 61 11.62 -2.66 8.36
N GLY A 62 10.91 -3.06 9.42
CA GLY A 62 11.42 -2.98 10.78
C GLY A 62 12.67 -3.82 11.00
N LEU A 63 12.73 -5.01 10.38
CA LEU A 63 13.86 -5.92 10.49
C LEU A 63 15.10 -5.40 9.76
N VAL A 64 14.89 -4.83 8.56
CA VAL A 64 15.95 -4.21 7.75
C VAL A 64 16.47 -2.94 8.40
N MET A 65 15.60 -2.16 9.07
CA MET A 65 15.99 -0.91 9.71
C MET A 65 17.02 -1.11 10.82
N PHE A 66 16.91 -2.21 11.58
CA PHE A 66 17.80 -2.53 12.69
C PHE A 66 18.90 -3.54 12.35
N ASP A 67 19.05 -3.91 11.07
CA ASP A 67 20.08 -4.84 10.58
C ASP A 67 20.22 -6.10 11.46
N THR A 68 19.09 -6.75 11.77
CA THR A 68 19.10 -7.94 12.62
C THR A 68 20.00 -9.01 12.03
N MET A 69 20.80 -9.67 12.87
CA MET A 69 21.76 -10.67 12.41
C MET A 69 21.07 -11.78 11.61
N PRO A 70 21.62 -12.25 10.47
CA PRO A 70 21.02 -13.32 9.71
C PRO A 70 20.84 -14.58 10.58
N PHE A 71 19.62 -15.06 10.68
CA PHE A 71 19.26 -16.22 11.47
C PHE A 71 18.59 -17.30 10.62
N ASP A 72 18.86 -18.56 10.96
CA ASP A 72 18.22 -19.73 10.38
C ASP A 72 17.00 -20.20 11.19
N ASP A 73 16.88 -19.73 12.44
CA ASP A 73 15.83 -20.07 13.39
C ASP A 73 15.49 -18.83 14.26
N VAL A 74 14.21 -18.48 14.31
CA VAL A 74 13.69 -17.34 15.10
C VAL A 74 13.97 -17.48 16.59
N SER A 75 14.11 -18.71 17.09
CA SER A 75 14.37 -18.97 18.52
C SER A 75 15.80 -18.64 18.95
N LYS A 76 16.71 -18.40 18.01
CA LYS A 76 18.12 -18.07 18.29
C LYS A 76 18.38 -16.57 18.40
N VAL A 77 17.41 -15.74 18.01
CA VAL A 77 17.50 -14.28 18.08
C VAL A 77 16.81 -13.80 19.34
N ASP A 78 17.31 -12.73 19.94
CA ASP A 78 16.66 -12.14 21.11
C ASP A 78 15.28 -11.58 20.74
N GLN A 79 14.29 -11.81 21.60
CA GLN A 79 12.94 -11.31 21.40
C GLN A 79 12.91 -9.77 21.37
N SER A 80 13.86 -9.12 22.05
CA SER A 80 14.01 -7.66 22.07
C SER A 80 14.26 -7.07 20.68
N GLU A 81 15.05 -7.74 19.82
CA GLU A 81 15.31 -7.31 18.44
C GLU A 81 14.02 -7.36 17.60
N PHE A 82 13.23 -8.43 17.74
CA PHE A 82 11.96 -8.54 17.04
C PHE A 82 10.91 -7.56 17.54
N LEU A 83 10.85 -7.31 18.84
CA LEU A 83 9.97 -6.30 19.43
C LEU A 83 10.33 -4.90 18.94
N GLN A 84 11.63 -4.55 18.95
CA GLN A 84 12.12 -3.28 18.42
C GLN A 84 11.77 -3.12 16.93
N ALA A 85 12.03 -4.14 16.11
CA ALA A 85 11.64 -4.15 14.71
C ALA A 85 10.13 -3.99 14.52
N ALA A 86 9.31 -4.67 15.34
CA ALA A 86 7.86 -4.59 15.27
C ALA A 86 7.30 -3.23 15.66
N ILE A 87 7.84 -2.59 16.71
CA ILE A 87 7.44 -1.26 17.15
C ILE A 87 7.66 -0.24 16.03
N TRP A 88 8.87 -0.16 15.48
CA TRP A 88 9.18 0.82 14.45
C TRP A 88 8.59 0.47 13.09
N GLY A 89 8.44 -0.82 12.79
CA GLY A 89 7.68 -1.29 11.64
C GLY A 89 6.20 -0.87 11.70
N ALA A 90 5.57 -0.98 12.87
CA ALA A 90 4.22 -0.50 13.10
C ALA A 90 4.14 1.03 12.98
N VAL A 91 5.07 1.78 13.59
CA VAL A 91 5.14 3.25 13.45
C VAL A 91 5.25 3.66 11.98
N TYR A 92 6.11 2.99 11.20
CA TYR A 92 6.25 3.25 9.76
C TYR A 92 4.94 2.98 8.99
N GLN A 93 4.26 1.88 9.27
CA GLN A 93 2.97 1.59 8.64
C GLN A 93 1.90 2.61 9.00
N ILE A 94 1.89 3.08 10.25
CA ILE A 94 0.97 4.12 10.71
C ILE A 94 1.27 5.45 10.01
N GLN A 95 2.54 5.84 9.87
CA GLN A 95 2.94 7.06 9.14
C GLN A 95 2.48 7.08 7.68
N LYS A 96 2.36 5.91 7.04
CA LYS A 96 1.84 5.77 5.68
C LYS A 96 0.32 5.94 5.57
N ARG A 97 -0.43 5.85 6.68
CA ARG A 97 -1.88 6.06 6.70
C ARG A 97 -2.19 7.56 6.62
N ASP A 98 -3.35 7.94 6.07
CA ASP A 98 -3.72 9.35 5.81
C ASP A 98 -3.68 10.25 7.06
N ASN A 99 -4.03 9.72 8.24
CA ASN A 99 -4.01 10.46 9.51
C ASN A 99 -2.69 10.33 10.28
N GLY A 100 -1.75 9.50 9.79
CA GLY A 100 -0.44 9.28 10.40
C GLY A 100 -0.50 8.97 11.89
N LEU A 101 0.39 9.61 12.65
CA LEU A 101 0.54 9.46 14.10
C LEU A 101 -0.42 10.36 14.92
N SER A 102 -1.29 11.13 14.26
CA SER A 102 -2.12 12.13 14.94
C SER A 102 -3.31 11.54 15.70
N ASP A 103 -3.77 10.35 15.31
CA ASP A 103 -4.89 9.65 15.94
C ASP A 103 -4.50 8.91 17.23
N TYR A 104 -3.20 8.83 17.54
CA TYR A 104 -2.70 8.06 18.68
C TYR A 104 -2.53 8.95 19.91
N GLU A 105 -2.85 8.36 21.07
CA GLU A 105 -2.67 9.03 22.36
C GLU A 105 -1.18 9.29 22.62
N ARG A 106 -0.88 10.48 23.15
CA ARG A 106 0.46 10.86 23.58
C ARG A 106 0.51 10.91 25.08
N ASP A 107 1.61 10.41 25.61
CA ASP A 107 1.93 10.56 27.02
C ASP A 107 2.14 12.03 27.38
N SER A 108 1.50 12.48 28.45
CA SER A 108 1.49 13.88 28.87
C SER A 108 2.82 14.33 29.48
N GLU A 109 3.65 13.40 29.97
CA GLU A 109 4.93 13.74 30.60
C GLU A 109 6.08 13.78 29.59
N THR A 110 6.13 12.82 28.67
CA THR A 110 7.24 12.66 27.72
C THR A 110 6.93 13.15 26.31
N GLY A 111 5.66 13.33 25.95
CA GLY A 111 5.22 13.64 24.59
C GLY A 111 5.36 12.47 23.61
N SER A 112 5.77 11.30 24.11
CA SER A 112 5.89 10.04 23.38
C SER A 112 4.51 9.54 22.96
N ILE A 113 4.44 8.82 21.85
CA ILE A 113 3.19 8.15 21.48
C ILE A 113 3.05 6.86 22.26
N ILE A 114 1.83 6.59 22.73
CA ILE A 114 1.44 5.31 23.30
C ILE A 114 1.02 4.43 22.13
N LEU A 115 1.94 3.59 21.67
CA LEU A 115 1.69 2.64 20.60
C LEU A 115 0.94 1.43 21.18
N PRO A 116 -0.30 1.14 20.75
CA PRO A 116 -1.05 0.01 21.27
C PRO A 116 -0.33 -1.30 20.98
N LYS A 117 -0.31 -2.20 21.97
CA LYS A 117 0.24 -3.54 21.83
C LYS A 117 -0.35 -4.29 20.63
N LEU A 118 -1.63 -4.09 20.35
CA LEU A 118 -2.31 -4.73 19.21
C LEU A 118 -1.63 -4.44 17.87
N GLU A 119 -1.14 -3.22 17.63
CA GLU A 119 -0.44 -2.86 16.38
C GLU A 119 0.93 -3.55 16.30
N VAL A 120 1.64 -3.62 17.43
CA VAL A 120 2.93 -4.33 17.55
C VAL A 120 2.74 -5.83 17.31
N ASP A 121 1.77 -6.46 17.97
CA ASP A 121 1.45 -7.88 17.83
C ASP A 121 1.01 -8.23 16.41
N THR A 122 0.25 -7.34 15.77
CA THR A 122 -0.18 -7.51 14.37
C THR A 122 1.01 -7.48 13.44
N TYR A 123 1.92 -6.51 13.61
CA TYR A 123 3.14 -6.45 12.80
C TYR A 123 4.01 -7.68 13.00
N LEU A 124 4.21 -8.09 14.25
CA LEU A 124 4.99 -9.27 14.60
C LEU A 124 4.40 -10.56 14.02
N THR A 125 3.07 -10.73 14.11
CA THR A 125 2.36 -11.87 13.52
C THR A 125 2.55 -11.92 12.01
N ASN A 126 2.57 -10.75 11.35
CA ASN A 126 2.83 -10.66 9.91
C ASN A 126 4.29 -10.96 9.53
N LEU A 127 5.23 -10.75 10.46
CA LEU A 127 6.67 -10.96 10.27
C LEU A 127 7.08 -12.42 10.56
N LEU A 128 6.69 -12.96 11.71
CA LEU A 128 7.16 -14.25 12.23
C LEU A 128 6.09 -15.36 12.19
N GLY A 129 4.83 -14.99 11.94
CA GLY A 129 3.70 -15.91 11.96
C GLY A 129 2.97 -15.95 13.31
N PRO A 130 1.73 -16.48 13.34
CA PRO A 130 0.84 -16.45 14.50
C PRO A 130 1.26 -17.36 15.67
N ASP A 131 2.13 -18.32 15.41
CA ASP A 131 2.59 -19.30 16.40
C ASP A 131 3.72 -18.76 17.30
N TYR A 132 4.34 -17.65 16.91
CA TYR A 132 5.41 -17.04 17.69
C TYR A 132 4.84 -16.24 18.87
N LYS A 133 5.22 -16.61 20.09
CA LYS A 133 4.78 -15.95 21.33
C LYS A 133 5.90 -15.08 21.88
N ILE A 134 5.56 -13.81 22.14
CA ILE A 134 6.44 -12.87 22.81
C ILE A 134 5.95 -12.63 24.24
N THR A 135 6.90 -12.41 25.14
CA THR A 135 6.64 -11.95 26.49
C THR A 135 6.55 -10.44 26.48
N ASP A 136 5.40 -9.89 26.87
CA ASP A 136 5.26 -8.44 27.01
C ASP A 136 6.09 -7.93 28.18
N GLY A 137 6.71 -6.76 28.00
CA GLY A 137 7.44 -6.12 29.07
C GLY A 137 8.29 -4.96 28.57
N SER A 138 8.76 -4.17 29.52
CA SER A 138 9.79 -3.17 29.25
C SER A 138 11.10 -3.87 28.94
N PHE A 139 11.78 -3.45 27.88
CA PHE A 139 13.03 -4.03 27.46
C PHE A 139 14.03 -2.95 27.04
N GLN A 140 15.31 -3.30 27.04
CA GLN A 140 16.40 -2.41 26.66
C GLN A 140 17.15 -3.04 25.50
N THR A 141 17.50 -2.19 24.55
CA THR A 141 18.32 -2.52 23.37
C THR A 141 19.56 -1.65 23.41
N GLU A 142 20.53 -1.91 22.54
CA GLU A 142 21.76 -1.10 22.50
C GLU A 142 21.50 0.38 22.23
N GLU A 143 20.40 0.69 21.52
CA GLU A 143 20.07 2.04 21.06
C GLU A 143 18.97 2.72 21.88
N PHE A 144 17.98 1.96 22.37
CA PHE A 144 16.77 2.51 23.00
C PHE A 144 16.30 1.72 24.22
N ASN A 145 15.68 2.45 25.14
CA ASN A 145 14.90 1.90 26.25
C ASN A 145 13.42 1.97 25.90
N TYR A 146 12.75 0.82 25.88
CA TYR A 146 11.32 0.73 25.61
C TYR A 146 10.57 0.47 26.91
N THR A 147 9.68 1.40 27.26
CA THR A 147 8.81 1.27 28.43
C THR A 147 7.45 0.76 27.99
N TYR A 148 7.00 -0.33 28.62
CA TYR A 148 5.67 -0.87 28.45
C TYR A 148 4.75 -0.36 29.56
N ASP A 149 3.63 0.24 29.18
CA ASP A 149 2.54 0.65 30.06
C ASP A 149 1.49 -0.46 30.11
N GLU A 150 1.41 -1.17 31.25
CA GLU A 150 0.45 -2.25 31.47
C GLU A 150 -1.00 -1.75 31.58
N GLU A 151 -1.23 -0.53 32.07
CA GLU A 151 -2.59 0.02 32.22
C GLU A 151 -3.18 0.38 30.86
N LYS A 152 -2.37 0.98 30.00
CA LYS A 152 -2.78 1.38 28.65
C LYS A 152 -2.53 0.29 27.59
N GLN A 153 -1.90 -0.82 27.97
CA GLN A 153 -1.54 -1.92 27.07
C GLN A 153 -0.76 -1.41 25.83
N GLY A 154 0.25 -0.57 26.05
CA GLY A 154 0.97 0.10 24.97
C GLY A 154 2.44 0.39 25.28
N TYR A 155 3.24 0.57 24.23
CA TYR A 155 4.65 0.93 24.32
C TYR A 155 4.83 2.43 24.14
N LEU A 156 5.65 3.06 24.99
CA LEU A 156 6.02 4.46 24.85
C LEU A 156 7.11 4.60 23.80
N VAL A 157 6.77 5.22 22.67
CA VAL A 157 7.69 5.40 21.55
C VAL A 157 8.02 6.88 21.37
N PRO A 158 9.31 7.27 21.47
CA PRO A 158 9.73 8.64 21.23
C PRO A 158 9.72 8.92 19.73
N VAL A 159 8.78 9.73 19.27
CA VAL A 159 8.66 10.15 17.87
C VAL A 159 8.71 11.66 17.79
N THR A 160 9.60 12.18 16.95
CA THR A 160 9.66 13.62 16.65
C THR A 160 8.46 13.99 15.78
N SER A 161 7.69 14.97 16.21
CA SER A 161 6.62 15.61 15.44
C SER A 161 7.14 16.37 14.23
#